data_AF-A0A1I6ZGE6-F1
#
_entry.id   AF-A0A1I6ZGE6-F1
#
_cell.length_a   1.000
_cell.length_b   1.000
_cell.length_c   1.000
_cell.angle_alpha   90.00
_cell.angle_beta   90.00
_cell.angle_gamma   90.00
#
_symmetry.space_group_name_H-M   'P 1'
#
loop_
_entity.id
_entity.type
_entity.pdbx_description
1 polymer ?
#
loop_
_entity_poly.entity_id
_entity_poly.type
_entity_poly.pdbx_seq_one_letter_code
_entity_poly.pdbx_strand_id
1 'polypeptide(L)'
;MPRAVFALLWETLTARRELFAYIQNLVADGPSYWVLAHVTPSYGADGSAVGYHSNRRRPSRRAVERVRTLYERLLAEERRHPSARAAVAASSELFQRLVAEQAASYEELVWSVIGEEED
;
A
#
# COMPACT_ATOMS: atom_id res chain seq x y z
N MET A 1 -7.29 4.40 4.66
CA MET A 1 -6.42 3.36 4.08
C MET A 1 -7.05 1.97 4.28
N PRO A 2 -7.14 1.13 3.23
CA PRO A 2 -7.58 -0.26 3.33
C PRO A 2 -6.64 -1.11 4.19
N ARG A 3 -7.20 -2.05 4.94
CA ARG A 3 -6.44 -3.01 5.76
C ARG A 3 -5.62 -3.98 4.92
N ALA A 4 -6.09 -4.35 3.73
CA ALA A 4 -5.34 -5.20 2.80
C ALA A 4 -3.96 -4.63 2.47
N VAL A 5 -3.88 -3.33 2.17
CA VAL A 5 -2.61 -2.67 1.82
C VAL A 5 -1.68 -2.60 3.03
N PHE A 6 -2.24 -2.34 4.23
CA PHE A 6 -1.46 -2.37 5.46
C PHE A 6 -0.93 -3.78 5.78
N ALA A 7 -1.73 -4.81 5.54
CA ALA A 7 -1.31 -6.21 5.68
C ALA A 7 -0.18 -6.56 4.70
N LEU A 8 -0.32 -6.18 3.42
CA LEU A 8 0.71 -6.35 2.40
C LEU A 8 2.03 -5.69 2.82
N LEU A 9 1.97 -4.47 3.37
CA LEU A 9 3.15 -3.76 3.85
C LEU A 9 3.90 -4.59 4.90
N TRP A 10 3.24 -5.08 5.93
CA TRP A 10 3.91 -5.86 6.97
C TRP A 10 4.36 -7.24 6.49
N GLU A 11 3.58 -7.90 5.64
CA GLU A 11 3.97 -9.17 5.02
C GLU A 11 5.27 -9.00 4.20
N THR A 12 5.34 -7.95 3.38
CA THR A 12 6.50 -7.66 2.53
C THR A 12 7.73 -7.34 3.36
N LEU A 13 7.60 -6.45 4.35
CA LEU A 13 8.70 -6.03 5.21
C LEU A 13 9.23 -7.17 6.09
N THR A 14 8.33 -8.01 6.62
CA THR A 14 8.70 -9.17 7.44
C THR A 14 9.35 -10.27 6.59
N ALA A 15 8.98 -10.38 5.30
CA ALA A 15 9.64 -11.21 4.31
C ALA A 15 11.00 -10.66 3.82
N ARG A 16 11.55 -9.63 4.49
CA ARG A 16 12.82 -8.98 4.14
C ARG A 16 12.84 -8.35 2.74
N ARG A 17 11.67 -7.90 2.27
CA ARG A 17 11.53 -7.19 0.99
C ARG A 17 11.15 -5.73 1.23
N GLU A 18 11.46 -4.88 0.27
CA GLU A 18 11.00 -3.49 0.25
C GLU A 18 9.64 -3.37 -0.43
N LEU A 19 8.95 -2.25 -0.21
CA LEU A 19 7.65 -1.97 -0.80
C LEU A 19 7.54 -0.52 -1.25
N PHE A 20 7.08 -0.32 -2.48
CA PHE A 20 6.49 0.94 -2.92
C PHE A 20 4.97 0.88 -2.76
N ALA A 21 4.39 1.86 -2.08
CA ALA A 21 2.94 1.93 -1.87
C ALA A 21 2.45 3.36 -1.72
N TYR A 22 1.25 3.63 -2.23
CA TYR A 22 0.53 4.86 -1.95
C TYR A 22 -0.15 4.77 -0.58
N ILE A 23 0.29 5.59 0.38
CA ILE A 23 -0.22 5.53 1.74
C ILE A 23 -1.00 6.80 2.05
N GLN A 24 -2.21 6.62 2.59
CA GLN A 24 -3.01 7.70 3.16
C GLN A 24 -2.72 7.79 4.66
N ASN A 25 -1.95 8.78 5.07
CA ASN A 25 -1.60 9.05 6.46
C ASN A 25 -2.62 9.98 7.12
N LEU A 26 -2.87 9.78 8.41
CA LEU A 26 -3.70 10.66 9.23
C LEU A 26 -2.80 11.73 9.90
N VAL A 27 -3.19 13.00 9.81
CA VAL A 27 -2.58 14.07 10.61
C VAL A 27 -3.18 14.03 12.01
N ALA A 28 -2.41 14.37 13.04
CA ALA A 28 -2.87 14.41 14.44
C ALA A 28 -4.18 15.22 14.59
N ASP A 29 -4.31 16.32 13.84
CA ASP A 29 -5.45 17.23 13.89
C ASP A 29 -6.58 16.90 12.89
N GLY A 30 -6.55 15.71 12.28
CA GLY A 30 -7.72 15.15 11.58
C GLY A 30 -7.61 14.91 10.06
N PRO A 31 -7.11 15.84 9.21
CA PRO A 31 -7.10 15.59 7.78
C PRO A 31 -6.12 14.47 7.41
N SER A 32 -6.39 13.76 6.31
CA SER A 32 -5.45 12.77 5.77
C SER A 32 -4.69 13.33 4.57
N TYR A 33 -3.47 12.84 4.35
CA TYR A 33 -2.66 13.18 3.17
C TYR A 33 -2.08 11.93 2.53
N TRP A 34 -1.87 12.01 1.22
CA TRP A 34 -1.30 10.92 0.43
C TRP A 34 0.20 11.08 0.26
N VAL A 35 0.92 9.97 0.37
CA VAL A 35 2.32 9.85 0.02
C VAL A 35 2.52 8.66 -0.90
N LEU A 36 3.45 8.76 -1.83
CA LEU A 36 4.11 7.58 -2.39
C LEU A 36 5.25 7.23 -1.43
N ALA A 37 5.12 6.11 -0.74
CA ALA A 37 6.11 5.63 0.22
C ALA A 37 6.96 4.52 -0.39
N HIS A 38 8.26 4.61 -0.20
CA HIS A 38 9.20 3.50 -0.32
C HIS A 38 9.59 3.08 1.08
N VAL A 39 9.34 1.83 1.45
CA VAL A 39 9.64 1.31 2.79
C VAL A 39 10.58 0.13 2.66
N THR A 40 11.71 0.18 3.35
CA THR A 40 12.75 -0.86 3.33
C THR A 40 13.11 -1.28 4.76
N PRO A 41 13.34 -2.57 5.03
CA PRO A 41 13.98 -3.00 6.26
C PRO A 41 15.43 -2.47 6.35
N SER A 42 15.85 -2.11 7.55
CA SER A 42 17.24 -1.78 7.90
C SER A 42 17.86 -2.95 8.65
N TYR A 43 19.11 -3.29 8.31
CA TYR A 43 19.80 -4.45 8.88
C TYR A 43 20.99 -4.05 9.75
N GLY A 44 21.14 -4.74 10.88
CA GLY A 44 22.31 -4.66 11.75
C GLY A 44 23.51 -5.43 11.19
N ALA A 45 24.64 -5.35 11.90
CA ALA A 45 25.88 -6.02 11.48
C ALA A 45 25.76 -7.57 11.44
N ASP A 46 24.83 -8.14 12.20
CA ASP A 46 24.51 -9.57 12.22
C ASP A 46 23.47 -9.98 11.15
N GLY A 47 23.04 -9.03 10.31
CA GLY A 47 22.02 -9.25 9.29
C GLY A 47 20.59 -9.34 9.83
N SER A 48 20.37 -9.09 11.13
CA SER A 48 19.03 -9.00 11.72
C SER A 48 18.33 -7.70 11.32
N ALA A 49 17.00 -7.72 11.19
CA ALA A 49 16.23 -6.51 10.95
C ALA A 49 16.17 -5.68 12.24
N VAL A 50 16.73 -4.48 12.22
CA VAL A 50 16.81 -3.58 13.38
C VAL A 50 15.84 -2.40 13.29
N GLY A 51 15.12 -2.28 12.17
CA GLY A 51 14.12 -1.25 11.96
C GLY A 51 13.65 -1.20 10.51
N TYR A 52 12.87 -0.16 10.20
CA TYR A 52 12.40 0.11 8.85
C TYR A 52 12.65 1.59 8.52
N HIS A 53 13.15 1.86 7.33
CA HIS A 53 13.29 3.20 6.78
C HIS A 53 12.19 3.46 5.76
N SER A 54 11.59 4.66 5.80
CA SER A 54 10.59 5.07 4.80
C SER A 54 10.92 6.42 4.18
N ASN A 55 11.15 6.43 2.88
CA ASN A 55 11.17 7.66 2.07
C ASN A 55 9.74 7.95 1.57
N ARG A 56 9.37 9.23 1.51
CA ARG A 56 8.03 9.67 1.11
C ARG A 56 8.15 10.76 0.06
N ARG A 57 7.43 10.59 -1.05
CA ARG A 57 7.26 11.60 -2.09
C ARG A 57 5.81 12.05 -2.12
N ARG A 58 5.58 13.31 -2.50
CA ARG A 58 4.23 13.82 -2.77
C ARG A 58 3.78 13.23 -4.12
N PRO A 59 2.70 12.44 -4.16
CA PRO A 59 2.19 11.89 -5.41
C PRO A 59 1.45 12.96 -6.22
N SER A 60 1.33 12.75 -7.53
CA SER A 60 0.48 13.56 -8.39
C SER A 60 -1.00 13.38 -8.03
N ARG A 61 -1.83 14.36 -8.42
CA ARG A 61 -3.28 14.27 -8.24
C ARG A 61 -3.88 13.09 -9.03
N ARG A 62 -3.38 12.83 -10.24
CA ARG A 62 -3.84 11.75 -11.12
C ARG A 62 -3.57 10.38 -10.52
N ALA A 63 -2.37 10.15 -9.98
CA ALA A 63 -2.05 8.91 -9.28
C ALA A 63 -2.94 8.70 -8.05
N VAL A 64 -3.15 9.74 -7.25
CA VAL A 64 -4.06 9.68 -6.10
C VAL A 64 -5.48 9.35 -6.52
N GLU A 65 -5.98 9.90 -7.63
CA GLU A 65 -7.30 9.56 -8.18
C GLU A 65 -7.41 8.08 -8.55
N ARG A 66 -6.44 7.55 -9.31
CA ARG A 66 -6.41 6.13 -9.71
C ARG A 66 -6.36 5.18 -8.51
N VAL A 67 -5.46 5.45 -7.56
CA VAL A 67 -5.29 4.62 -6.36
C VAL A 67 -6.50 4.72 -5.44
N ARG A 68 -7.10 5.91 -5.31
CA ARG A 68 -8.29 6.10 -4.49
C ARG A 68 -9.45 5.25 -4.97
N THR A 69 -9.68 5.14 -6.28
CA THR A 69 -10.71 4.25 -6.82
C THR A 69 -10.49 2.80 -6.42
N LEU A 70 -9.24 2.31 -6.47
CA LEU A 70 -8.90 0.98 -5.96
C LEU A 70 -9.21 0.88 -4.45
N TYR A 71 -8.80 1.86 -3.66
CA TYR A 71 -8.95 1.84 -2.20
C TYR A 71 -10.40 1.91 -1.75
N GLU A 72 -11.25 2.65 -2.47
CA GLU A 72 -12.69 2.72 -2.21
C GLU A 72 -13.35 1.35 -2.37
N ARG A 73 -12.98 0.57 -3.39
CA ARG A 73 -13.47 -0.81 -3.59
C ARG A 73 -13.05 -1.73 -2.44
N LEU A 74 -11.79 -1.63 -2.00
CA LEU A 74 -11.29 -2.43 -0.87
C LEU A 74 -11.98 -2.05 0.45
N LEU A 75 -12.13 -0.75 0.72
CA LEU A 75 -12.83 -0.26 1.91
C LEU A 75 -14.32 -0.65 1.90
N ALA A 76 -14.96 -0.70 0.73
CA ALA A 76 -16.33 -1.18 0.61
C ALA A 76 -16.41 -2.67 0.96
N GLU A 77 -15.48 -3.49 0.45
CA GLU A 77 -15.41 -4.91 0.79
C GLU A 77 -15.18 -5.14 2.28
N GLU A 78 -14.24 -4.44 2.90
CA GLU A 78 -13.94 -4.56 4.34
C GLU A 78 -15.15 -4.31 5.23
N ARG A 79 -16.03 -3.38 4.85
CA ARG A 79 -17.26 -3.06 5.60
C ARG A 79 -18.32 -4.17 5.57
N ARG A 80 -18.21 -5.13 4.65
CA ARG A 80 -19.15 -6.24 4.51
C ARG A 80 -18.88 -7.37 5.51
N HIS A 81 -17.74 -7.33 6.19
CA HIS A 81 -17.28 -8.42 7.05
C HIS A 81 -17.38 -8.05 8.54
N PRO A 82 -17.83 -8.98 9.39
CA PRO A 82 -18.14 -8.69 10.79
C PRO A 82 -16.91 -8.58 11.70
N SER A 83 -15.73 -8.99 11.23
CA SER A 83 -14.50 -8.95 12.02
C SER A 83 -13.33 -8.39 11.21
N ALA A 84 -12.36 -7.78 11.90
CA ALA A 84 -11.16 -7.25 11.25
C ALA A 84 -10.37 -8.33 10.49
N ARG A 85 -10.30 -9.56 11.04
CA ARG A 85 -9.62 -10.68 10.38
C ARG A 85 -10.33 -11.09 9.09
N ALA A 86 -11.65 -11.23 9.12
CA ALA A 86 -12.43 -11.56 7.92
C ALA A 86 -12.35 -10.44 6.87
N ALA A 87 -12.42 -9.18 7.31
CA ALA A 87 -12.26 -8.01 6.45
C ALA A 87 -10.90 -8.00 5.74
N VAL A 88 -9.79 -8.23 6.47
CA VAL A 88 -8.45 -8.31 5.89
C VAL A 88 -8.36 -9.46 4.88
N ALA A 89 -8.86 -10.65 5.22
CA ALA A 89 -8.78 -11.80 4.32
C ALA A 89 -9.52 -11.52 2.99
N ALA A 90 -10.76 -11.05 3.07
CA ALA A 90 -11.57 -10.77 1.89
C ALA A 90 -11.03 -9.59 1.07
N SER A 91 -10.58 -8.52 1.72
CA SER A 91 -10.04 -7.36 1.01
C SER A 91 -8.65 -7.64 0.42
N SER A 92 -7.84 -8.50 1.03
CA SER A 92 -6.57 -8.96 0.44
C SER A 92 -6.80 -9.82 -0.80
N GLU A 93 -7.78 -10.73 -0.79
CA GLU A 93 -8.16 -11.51 -1.97
C GLU A 93 -8.70 -10.61 -3.09
N LEU A 94 -9.59 -9.67 -2.75
CA LEU A 94 -10.07 -8.68 -3.72
C LEU A 94 -8.90 -7.87 -4.27
N PHE A 95 -8.01 -7.38 -3.42
CA PHE A 95 -6.85 -6.60 -3.83
C PHE A 95 -5.98 -7.35 -4.84
N GLN A 96 -5.64 -8.62 -4.58
CA GLN A 96 -4.88 -9.45 -5.51
C GLN A 96 -5.58 -9.57 -6.87
N ARG A 97 -6.90 -9.79 -6.90
CA ARG A 97 -7.68 -9.84 -8.15
C ARG A 97 -7.65 -8.51 -8.90
N LEU A 98 -7.89 -7.39 -8.21
CA LEU A 98 -7.92 -6.06 -8.83
C LEU A 98 -6.57 -5.59 -9.35
N VAL A 99 -5.48 -6.02 -8.70
CA VAL A 99 -4.13 -5.80 -9.17
C VAL A 99 -3.86 -6.64 -10.41
N ALA A 100 -4.23 -7.94 -10.38
CA ALA A 100 -4.04 -8.85 -11.51
C ALA A 100 -4.81 -8.44 -12.79
N GLU A 101 -5.91 -7.69 -12.64
CA GLU A 101 -6.63 -7.07 -13.78
C GLU A 101 -5.82 -5.98 -14.49
N GLN A 102 -4.79 -5.42 -13.86
CA GLN A 102 -4.06 -4.23 -14.34
C GLN A 102 -2.55 -4.45 -14.53
N ALA A 103 -1.93 -5.35 -13.77
CA ALA A 103 -0.49 -5.62 -13.78
C ALA A 103 -0.19 -7.03 -13.22
N ALA A 104 1.01 -7.57 -13.42
CA ALA A 104 1.37 -8.87 -12.87
C ALA A 104 1.63 -8.84 -11.35
N SER A 105 1.92 -7.67 -10.80
CA SER A 105 2.10 -7.47 -9.34
C SER A 105 1.69 -6.08 -8.88
N TYR A 106 1.54 -5.90 -7.56
CA TYR A 106 1.24 -4.58 -7.01
C TYR A 106 2.42 -3.61 -7.19
N GLU A 107 3.64 -4.11 -7.10
CA GLU A 107 4.84 -3.31 -7.36
C GLU A 107 4.84 -2.79 -8.80
N GLU A 108 4.56 -3.66 -9.78
CA GLU A 108 4.45 -3.26 -11.19
C GLU A 108 3.30 -2.27 -11.41
N LEU A 109 2.15 -2.47 -10.74
CA LEU A 109 1.06 -1.50 -10.78
C LEU A 109 1.54 -0.14 -10.27
N VAL A 110 2.26 -0.08 -9.16
CA VAL A 110 2.79 1.17 -8.60
C VAL A 110 3.80 1.81 -9.56
N TRP A 111 4.71 1.04 -10.15
CA TRP A 111 5.66 1.55 -11.16
C TRP A 111 4.96 2.09 -12.41
N SER A 112 3.90 1.44 -12.89
CA SER A 112 3.11 1.97 -14.02
C SER A 112 2.52 3.33 -13.72
N VAL A 113 2.04 3.53 -12.49
CA VAL A 113 1.48 4.82 -12.06
C VAL A 113 2.58 5.87 -11.94
N ILE A 114 3.77 5.51 -11.42
CA ILE A 114 4.92 6.41 -11.31
C ILE A 114 5.41 6.86 -12.69
N GLY A 115 5.55 5.94 -13.65
CA GLY A 115 5.98 6.25 -15.01
C GLY A 115 5.05 7.26 -15.70
N GLU A 116 3.74 7.10 -15.52
CA GLU A 116 2.73 8.05 -16.01
C GLU A 116 2.80 9.45 -15.34
N GLU A 117 3.53 9.63 -14.22
CA GLU A 117 3.72 10.95 -13.60
C GLU A 117 4.90 11.74 -14.20
N GLU A 118 5.84 11.05 -14.85
CA GLU A 118 7.08 11.65 -15.38
C GLU A 118 6.94 12.10 -16.85
N ASP A 119 5.89 11.64 -17.54
CA ASP A 119 5.51 12.01 -18.92
C ASP A 119 4.52 13.20 -18.97
#